data_AF-A0AAE6W801-F1
#
_entry.id   AF-A0AAE6W801-F1
#
_cell.length_a   1.000
_cell.length_b   1.000
_cell.length_c   1.000
_cell.angle_alpha   90.00
_cell.angle_beta   90.00
_cell.angle_gamma   90.00
#
_symmetry.space_group_name_H-M   'P 1'
#
loop_
_entity.id
_entity.type
_entity.pdbx_description
1 polymer ?
#
loop_
_entity_poly.entity_id
_entity_poly.type
_entity_poly.pdbx_seq_one_letter_code
_entity_poly.pdbx_strand_id
1 'polypeptide(L)'
;MTDSGKPDTTALAPASGKKPARFSRGRILRIVAVGLVAGACVGTVTGVSGMVERADKKVATERWGELAEPGKDPAERAYEGRHDTALSKLLLPASDYALGPDSGERGNDIEVDGAEAVAAVKETLRGLPQKLRRDMEKQLDRSGVEGAAMRTYARTDNDTFFAEMNISVVKDTQVIRDRYRRVTSLLRSLDVDKGPKVKGHRDAACFRFKGERKKDVQELYCTAAKGKHFVSMSAELPGDGSVKPPAELFAAQLAHLASPGEYV
;
A
#
# COMPACT_ATOMS: atom_id res chain seq x y z
N MET A 1 -73.72 -42.96 -17.11
CA MET A 1 -73.09 -43.55 -15.92
C MET A 1 -72.16 -42.51 -15.35
N THR A 2 -72.34 -42.26 -14.06
CA THR A 2 -71.69 -41.29 -13.17
C THR A 2 -70.16 -41.37 -13.21
N ASP A 3 -69.45 -40.24 -13.06
CA ASP A 3 -68.80 -39.90 -11.78
C ASP A 3 -68.19 -38.48 -11.77
N SER A 4 -68.03 -38.01 -10.55
CA SER A 4 -67.79 -36.71 -9.93
C SER A 4 -66.35 -36.18 -10.07
N GLY A 5 -66.16 -34.88 -9.76
CA GLY A 5 -64.88 -34.38 -9.21
C GLY A 5 -64.33 -33.07 -9.79
N LYS A 6 -64.66 -31.93 -9.16
CA LYS A 6 -63.95 -30.63 -9.21
C LYS A 6 -62.76 -30.71 -8.17
N PRO A 7 -61.59 -30.01 -8.25
CA PRO A 7 -61.46 -28.58 -8.57
C PRO A 7 -60.22 -28.00 -9.27
N ASP A 8 -60.51 -26.86 -9.90
CA ASP A 8 -59.70 -25.65 -10.14
C ASP A 8 -58.21 -25.69 -9.72
N THR A 9 -57.33 -25.76 -10.72
CA THR A 9 -55.98 -25.20 -10.62
C THR A 9 -55.85 -24.05 -11.61
N THR A 10 -55.69 -22.86 -11.05
CA THR A 10 -55.38 -21.60 -11.73
C THR A 10 -54.15 -21.76 -12.64
N ALA A 11 -54.35 -21.80 -13.95
CA ALA A 11 -53.27 -21.68 -14.93
C ALA A 11 -52.91 -20.20 -15.11
N LEU A 12 -51.86 -19.73 -14.43
CA LEU A 12 -51.20 -18.47 -14.78
C LEU A 12 -50.50 -18.65 -16.14
N ALA A 13 -50.81 -17.74 -17.06
CA ALA A 13 -50.17 -17.60 -18.36
C ALA A 13 -48.64 -17.48 -18.25
N PRO A 14 -47.87 -18.00 -19.23
CA PRO A 14 -46.42 -17.92 -19.22
C PRO A 14 -45.95 -16.46 -19.38
N ALA A 15 -45.28 -15.94 -18.36
CA ALA A 15 -44.61 -14.66 -18.43
C ALA A 15 -43.45 -14.70 -19.43
N SER A 16 -43.52 -13.80 -20.41
CA SER A 16 -42.53 -13.47 -21.43
C SER A 16 -41.07 -13.63 -20.96
N GLY A 17 -40.34 -14.55 -21.60
CA GLY A 17 -38.93 -14.81 -21.33
C GLY A 17 -38.02 -13.61 -21.61
N LYS A 18 -37.33 -13.13 -20.59
CA LYS A 18 -36.13 -12.29 -20.77
C LYS A 18 -34.95 -13.22 -21.06
N LYS A 19 -34.37 -13.08 -22.26
CA LYS A 19 -33.12 -13.73 -22.65
C LYS A 19 -32.05 -13.44 -21.58
N PRO A 20 -31.25 -14.43 -21.13
CA PRO A 20 -30.17 -14.16 -20.19
C PRO A 20 -29.18 -13.22 -20.86
N ALA A 21 -29.00 -12.03 -20.27
CA ALA A 21 -28.01 -11.08 -20.70
C ALA A 21 -26.64 -11.78 -20.67
N ARG A 22 -26.02 -11.92 -21.85
CA ARG A 22 -24.64 -12.40 -21.97
C ARG A 22 -23.75 -11.39 -21.26
N PHE A 23 -23.43 -11.66 -20.00
CA PHE A 23 -22.43 -10.91 -19.26
C PHE A 23 -21.11 -11.02 -20.01
N SER A 24 -20.64 -9.90 -20.55
CA SER A 24 -19.36 -9.83 -21.25
C SER A 24 -18.24 -10.17 -20.27
N ARG A 25 -17.73 -11.40 -20.36
CA ARG A 25 -16.57 -11.92 -19.62
C ARG A 25 -15.28 -11.08 -19.77
N GLY A 26 -15.28 -10.06 -20.64
CA GLY A 26 -14.13 -9.21 -20.94
C GLY A 26 -13.91 -7.99 -20.03
N ARG A 27 -14.81 -7.67 -19.09
CA ARG A 27 -14.64 -6.51 -18.18
C ARG A 27 -14.21 -6.85 -16.77
N ILE A 28 -14.47 -8.08 -16.31
CA ILE A 28 -14.05 -8.53 -14.97
C ILE A 28 -12.56 -8.93 -14.95
N LEU A 29 -11.96 -9.26 -16.11
CA LEU A 29 -10.54 -9.58 -16.20
C LEU A 29 -9.59 -8.36 -16.11
N ARG A 30 -10.09 -7.13 -16.15
CA ARG A 30 -9.24 -5.91 -16.14
C ARG A 30 -9.01 -5.32 -14.76
N ILE A 31 -9.78 -5.72 -13.75
CA ILE A 31 -9.58 -5.25 -12.36
C ILE A 31 -8.53 -6.13 -11.64
N VAL A 32 -8.36 -7.39 -12.05
CA VAL A 32 -7.36 -8.29 -11.46
C VAL A 32 -5.93 -7.97 -11.94
N ALA A 33 -5.74 -7.42 -13.15
CA ALA A 33 -4.40 -7.24 -13.72
C ALA A 33 -3.61 -6.02 -13.20
N VAL A 34 -4.26 -5.08 -12.51
CA VAL A 34 -3.58 -3.92 -11.87
C VAL A 34 -3.41 -4.14 -10.36
N GLY A 35 -4.31 -4.92 -9.73
CA GLY A 35 -4.15 -5.38 -8.35
C GLY A 35 -3.06 -6.45 -8.17
N LEU A 36 -2.78 -7.28 -9.20
CA LEU A 36 -1.82 -8.39 -9.07
C LEU A 36 -0.34 -7.97 -8.96
N VAL A 37 -0.01 -6.68 -9.14
CA VAL A 37 1.39 -6.18 -9.07
C VAL A 37 1.53 -4.98 -8.11
N ALA A 38 0.44 -4.54 -7.48
CA ALA A 38 0.44 -3.42 -6.54
C ALA A 38 -0.59 -3.52 -5.39
N GLY A 39 -1.41 -4.57 -5.28
CA GLY A 39 -2.52 -4.58 -4.32
C GLY A 39 -2.86 -5.97 -3.82
N ALA A 40 -2.10 -6.45 -2.84
CA ALA A 40 -2.55 -7.50 -1.94
C ALA A 40 -2.53 -6.95 -0.51
N CYS A 41 -3.37 -5.95 -0.20
CA CYS A 41 -3.63 -5.49 1.17
C CYS A 41 -4.95 -4.70 1.19
N VAL A 42 -6.09 -5.41 1.19
CA VAL A 42 -7.37 -4.84 1.61
C VAL A 42 -7.83 -5.67 2.80
N GLY A 43 -7.62 -5.14 4.01
CA GLY A 43 -8.03 -5.74 5.28
C GLY A 43 -9.10 -4.88 5.94
N THR A 44 -10.16 -5.53 6.41
CA THR A 44 -11.39 -4.93 6.94
C THR A 44 -11.20 -4.37 8.35
N VAL A 45 -11.87 -3.24 8.63
CA VAL A 45 -11.91 -2.57 9.94
C VAL A 45 -12.70 -3.39 10.96
N THR A 46 -12.08 -3.78 12.07
CA THR A 46 -12.76 -4.01 13.36
C THR A 46 -11.94 -3.42 14.49
N GLY A 47 -12.50 -2.43 15.19
CA GLY A 47 -11.79 -1.56 16.14
C GLY A 47 -11.37 -2.24 17.46
N VAL A 48 -10.17 -1.90 17.93
CA VAL A 48 -9.58 -2.36 19.21
C VAL A 48 -9.64 -1.26 20.29
N SER A 49 -10.35 -0.16 20.05
CA SER A 49 -10.37 1.02 20.93
C SER A 49 -10.91 0.74 22.35
N GLY A 50 -11.60 -0.38 22.59
CA GLY A 50 -12.23 -0.69 23.88
C GLY A 50 -11.39 -1.49 24.89
N MET A 51 -10.19 -1.97 24.52
CA MET A 51 -9.39 -2.81 25.44
C MET A 51 -8.39 -2.00 26.29
N VAL A 52 -7.95 -0.83 25.84
CA VAL A 52 -6.91 -0.03 26.53
C VAL A 52 -7.46 0.71 27.76
N GLU A 53 -8.74 1.07 27.77
CA GLU A 53 -9.38 1.76 28.91
C GLU A 53 -9.73 0.84 30.08
N ARG A 54 -9.79 -0.48 29.86
CA ARG A 54 -10.11 -1.48 30.90
C ARG A 54 -8.88 -2.08 31.58
N ALA A 55 -7.67 -1.64 31.22
CA ALA A 55 -6.47 -2.02 31.95
C ALA A 55 -6.50 -1.38 33.34
N ASP A 56 -6.43 -2.22 34.37
CA ASP A 56 -6.41 -1.77 35.77
C ASP A 56 -5.05 -1.09 36.06
N LYS A 57 -5.05 0.25 36.12
CA LYS A 57 -3.84 1.07 36.33
C LYS A 57 -3.55 1.32 37.81
N LYS A 58 -4.23 0.64 38.72
CA LYS A 58 -4.16 0.91 40.16
C LYS A 58 -3.54 -0.26 40.93
N VAL A 59 -2.29 -0.59 40.61
CA VAL A 59 -1.45 -1.40 41.51
C VAL A 59 -0.36 -0.50 42.05
N ALA A 60 -0.43 -0.21 43.35
CA ALA A 60 0.67 0.45 44.06
C ALA A 60 1.81 -0.56 44.21
N THR A 61 2.86 -0.41 43.40
CA THR A 61 4.08 -1.21 43.53
C THR A 61 5.04 -0.51 44.50
N GLU A 62 5.38 -1.17 45.61
CA GLU A 62 6.50 -0.74 46.45
C GLU A 62 7.82 -1.12 45.77
N ARG A 63 8.73 -0.14 45.69
CA ARG A 63 10.01 -0.27 44.98
C ARG A 63 11.04 -0.95 45.89
N TRP A 64 11.83 -1.87 45.33
CA TRP A 64 13.00 -2.45 45.99
C TRP A 64 14.28 -1.87 45.38
N GLY A 65 15.06 -1.10 46.16
CA GLY A 65 16.43 -0.68 45.82
C GLY A 65 16.62 0.78 45.31
N GLU A 66 17.89 1.14 45.12
CA GLU A 66 18.31 2.36 44.42
C GLU A 66 18.15 2.20 42.91
N LEU A 67 17.67 3.26 42.25
CA LEU A 67 17.56 3.30 40.80
C LEU A 67 18.96 3.46 40.21
N ALA A 68 19.39 2.51 39.38
CA ALA A 68 20.44 2.81 38.42
C ALA A 68 19.99 3.98 37.54
N GLU A 69 20.93 4.83 37.11
CA GLU A 69 20.65 5.87 36.12
C GLU A 69 19.86 5.26 34.96
N PRO A 70 18.70 5.83 34.57
CA PRO A 70 17.93 5.33 33.45
C PRO A 70 18.84 5.25 32.22
N GLY A 71 18.89 4.07 31.59
CA GLY A 71 19.48 3.95 30.26
C GLY A 71 18.75 4.88 29.29
N LYS A 72 19.38 5.20 28.15
CA LYS A 72 18.71 5.94 27.07
C LYS A 72 17.40 5.24 26.74
N ASP A 73 16.30 6.01 26.74
CA ASP A 73 14.99 5.47 26.40
C ASP A 73 15.02 5.04 24.92
N PRO A 74 14.89 3.73 24.62
CA PRO A 74 14.87 3.26 23.24
C PRO A 74 13.67 3.82 22.44
N ALA A 75 12.66 4.39 23.10
CA ALA A 75 11.48 5.00 22.49
C ALA A 75 11.54 6.54 22.39
N GLU A 76 12.63 7.19 22.83
CA GLU A 76 12.74 8.66 22.85
C GLU A 76 12.42 9.31 21.49
N ARG A 77 12.75 8.61 20.40
CA ARG A 77 12.53 9.05 19.01
C ARG A 77 11.56 8.16 18.22
N ALA A 78 10.66 7.45 18.90
CA ALA A 78 9.69 6.58 18.23
C ALA A 78 8.80 7.34 17.22
N TYR A 79 8.59 8.64 17.43
CA TYR A 79 7.83 9.52 16.53
C TYR A 79 8.51 9.73 15.17
N GLU A 80 9.83 9.54 15.06
CA GLU A 80 10.57 9.65 13.79
C GLU A 80 10.41 8.39 12.92
N GLY A 81 9.83 7.33 13.49
CA GLY A 81 9.77 6.01 12.89
C GLY A 81 11.05 5.18 13.11
N ARG A 82 10.95 3.91 12.76
CA ARG A 82 12.01 2.91 12.85
C ARG A 82 13.24 3.28 12.03
N HIS A 83 14.40 3.04 12.62
CA HIS A 83 15.71 3.25 12.01
C HIS A 83 16.75 2.27 12.58
N ASP A 84 16.28 1.14 13.12
CA ASP A 84 17.08 0.11 13.79
C ASP A 84 17.75 -0.88 12.82
N THR A 85 17.33 -0.88 11.56
CA THR A 85 17.78 -1.84 10.53
C THR A 85 18.20 -1.15 9.24
N ALA A 86 18.84 -1.91 8.33
CA ALA A 86 19.27 -1.37 7.05
C ALA A 86 18.10 -0.98 6.12
N LEU A 87 16.97 -1.70 6.18
CA LEU A 87 15.78 -1.42 5.37
C LEU A 87 14.96 -0.25 5.95
N SER A 88 14.71 -0.22 7.26
CA SER A 88 14.02 0.91 7.91
C SER A 88 14.75 2.24 7.72
N LYS A 89 16.09 2.27 7.76
CA LYS A 89 16.90 3.48 7.49
C LYS A 89 16.76 4.02 6.07
N LEU A 90 16.21 3.26 5.12
CA LEU A 90 15.95 3.76 3.76
C LEU A 90 14.75 4.72 3.73
N LEU A 91 13.85 4.64 4.70
CA LEU A 91 12.68 5.51 4.80
C LEU A 91 13.09 6.83 5.44
N LEU A 92 12.54 7.92 4.91
CA LEU A 92 12.73 9.26 5.46
C LEU A 92 12.24 9.29 6.93
N PRO A 93 13.02 9.80 7.88
CA PRO A 93 12.53 10.02 9.24
C PRO A 93 11.29 10.92 9.23
N ALA A 94 10.30 10.59 10.04
CA ALA A 94 9.11 11.41 10.21
C ALA A 94 9.35 12.59 11.17
N SER A 95 10.55 13.17 11.22
CA SER A 95 10.86 14.32 12.10
C SER A 95 10.15 15.60 11.66
N ASP A 96 10.09 15.84 10.34
CA ASP A 96 9.37 16.96 9.72
C ASP A 96 7.90 16.63 9.40
N TYR A 97 7.46 15.41 9.76
CA TYR A 97 6.13 14.87 9.50
C TYR A 97 5.58 14.26 10.80
N ALA A 98 4.43 13.60 10.74
CA ALA A 98 4.02 12.63 11.75
C ALA A 98 3.96 11.24 11.11
N LEU A 99 4.05 10.19 11.92
CA LEU A 99 3.67 8.86 11.46
C LEU A 99 2.18 8.86 11.07
N GLY A 100 1.91 8.28 9.91
CA GLY A 100 0.57 8.22 9.34
C GLY A 100 -0.31 7.15 9.98
N PRO A 101 -1.54 6.99 9.46
CA PRO A 101 -2.44 5.92 9.87
C PRO A 101 -1.87 4.55 9.49
N ASP A 102 -2.32 3.51 10.16
CA ASP A 102 -1.93 2.14 9.84
C ASP A 102 -2.35 1.74 8.42
N SER A 103 -1.43 1.11 7.69
CA SER A 103 -1.72 0.46 6.41
C SER A 103 -2.25 -0.95 6.67
N GLY A 104 -3.55 -1.05 6.95
CA GLY A 104 -4.21 -2.33 7.25
C GLY A 104 -3.61 -2.98 8.50
N GLU A 105 -3.39 -4.30 8.46
CA GLU A 105 -2.87 -5.07 9.61
C GLU A 105 -1.37 -4.89 9.85
N ARG A 106 -0.66 -4.23 8.92
CA ARG A 106 0.80 -4.08 8.97
C ARG A 106 1.24 -2.93 9.87
N GLY A 107 0.34 -2.04 10.29
CA GLY A 107 0.72 -0.82 11.00
C GLY A 107 1.23 0.27 10.05
N ASN A 108 1.88 1.29 10.62
CA ASN A 108 2.33 2.48 9.90
C ASN A 108 3.84 2.50 9.56
N ASP A 109 4.61 1.51 10.02
CA ASP A 109 6.05 1.44 9.79
C ASP A 109 6.57 -0.01 9.87
N ILE A 110 6.90 -0.59 8.71
CA ILE A 110 7.34 -1.98 8.60
C ILE A 110 8.47 -2.17 7.62
N GLU A 111 9.14 -3.30 7.79
CA GLU A 111 10.00 -3.87 6.78
C GLU A 111 9.73 -5.36 6.64
N VAL A 112 10.06 -5.87 5.48
CA VAL A 112 9.91 -7.27 5.11
C VAL A 112 11.23 -7.70 4.48
N ASP A 113 11.83 -8.77 4.99
CA ASP A 113 13.08 -9.25 4.42
C ASP A 113 12.87 -9.87 3.02
N GLY A 114 13.96 -10.18 2.32
CA GLY A 114 13.86 -10.72 0.96
C GLY A 114 13.09 -12.04 0.88
N ALA A 115 13.20 -12.92 1.88
CA ALA A 115 12.55 -14.23 1.86
C ALA A 115 11.04 -14.09 2.09
N GLU A 116 10.65 -13.27 3.07
CA GLU A 116 9.26 -12.96 3.36
C GLU A 116 8.61 -12.18 2.21
N ALA A 117 9.32 -11.22 1.60
CA ALA A 117 8.83 -10.48 0.44
C ALA A 117 8.59 -11.40 -0.76
N VAL A 118 9.51 -12.34 -1.01
CA VAL A 118 9.33 -13.39 -2.04
C VAL A 118 8.12 -14.26 -1.70
N ALA A 119 8.00 -14.72 -0.45
CA ALA A 119 6.87 -15.54 -0.02
C ALA A 119 5.54 -14.82 -0.23
N ALA A 120 5.43 -13.55 0.18
CA ALA A 120 4.23 -12.74 -0.01
C ALA A 120 3.83 -12.62 -1.49
N VAL A 121 4.79 -12.42 -2.40
CA VAL A 121 4.49 -12.39 -3.84
C VAL A 121 4.05 -13.77 -4.33
N LYS A 122 4.69 -14.87 -3.90
CA LYS A 122 4.28 -16.23 -4.28
C LYS A 122 2.85 -16.55 -3.85
N GLU A 123 2.43 -16.05 -2.69
CA GLU A 123 1.04 -16.18 -2.23
C GLU A 123 0.04 -15.55 -3.20
N THR A 124 0.36 -14.40 -3.79
CA THR A 124 -0.49 -13.77 -4.83
C THR A 124 -0.57 -14.56 -6.14
N LEU A 125 0.40 -15.45 -6.39
CA LEU A 125 0.41 -16.32 -7.57
C LEU A 125 -0.45 -17.58 -7.38
N ARG A 126 -0.96 -17.81 -6.16
CA ARG A 126 -1.91 -18.90 -5.91
C ARG A 126 -3.17 -18.68 -6.75
N GLY A 127 -3.63 -19.76 -7.40
CA GLY A 127 -4.77 -19.71 -8.32
C GLY A 127 -4.39 -19.54 -9.80
N LEU A 128 -3.12 -19.25 -10.12
CA LEU A 128 -2.64 -19.31 -11.51
C LEU A 128 -2.44 -20.76 -11.98
N PRO A 129 -2.58 -21.03 -13.29
CA PRO A 129 -2.25 -22.34 -13.86
C PRO A 129 -0.83 -22.79 -13.48
N GLN A 130 -0.67 -24.07 -13.14
CA GLN A 130 0.55 -24.60 -12.53
C GLN A 130 1.84 -24.23 -13.27
N LYS A 131 1.84 -24.33 -14.61
CA LYS A 131 2.99 -23.97 -15.44
C LYS A 131 3.35 -22.49 -15.29
N LEU A 132 2.35 -21.61 -15.45
CA LEU A 132 2.53 -20.16 -15.33
C LEU A 132 3.00 -19.77 -13.93
N ARG A 133 2.37 -20.31 -12.88
CA ARG A 133 2.77 -20.07 -11.50
C ARG A 133 4.23 -20.44 -11.27
N ARG A 134 4.66 -21.65 -11.66
CA ARG A 134 6.05 -22.12 -11.49
C ARG A 134 7.06 -21.30 -12.26
N ASP A 135 6.72 -20.85 -13.46
CA ASP A 135 7.60 -20.01 -14.26
C ASP A 135 7.79 -18.62 -13.61
N MET A 136 6.70 -18.04 -13.08
CA MET A 136 6.75 -16.78 -12.33
C MET A 136 7.50 -16.90 -11.00
N GLU A 137 7.28 -17.98 -10.25
CA GLU A 137 8.01 -18.26 -9.00
C GLU A 137 9.52 -18.36 -9.24
N LYS A 138 9.95 -19.06 -10.31
CA LYS A 138 11.38 -19.15 -10.67
C LYS A 138 11.98 -17.80 -11.06
N GLN A 139 11.22 -16.96 -11.75
CA GLN A 139 11.68 -15.62 -12.11
C GLN A 139 11.82 -14.75 -10.85
N LEU A 140 10.88 -14.85 -9.93
CA LEU A 140 10.93 -14.16 -8.65
C LEU A 140 12.13 -14.62 -7.81
N ASP A 141 12.40 -15.92 -7.72
CA ASP A 141 13.55 -16.45 -6.99
C ASP A 141 14.89 -15.96 -7.58
N ARG A 142 14.93 -15.67 -8.88
CA ARG A 142 16.10 -15.12 -9.57
C ARG A 142 16.16 -13.60 -9.57
N SER A 143 15.11 -12.91 -9.15
CA SER A 143 15.02 -11.44 -9.21
C SER A 143 15.96 -10.75 -8.20
N GLY A 144 16.46 -11.49 -7.21
CA GLY A 144 17.39 -10.97 -6.21
C GLY A 144 16.74 -9.92 -5.30
N VAL A 145 15.46 -10.10 -4.94
CA VAL A 145 14.79 -9.25 -3.95
C VAL A 145 15.52 -9.36 -2.61
N GLU A 146 15.96 -8.22 -2.09
CA GLU A 146 16.66 -8.11 -0.81
C GLU A 146 15.69 -7.75 0.33
N GLY A 147 14.55 -7.16 -0.01
CA GLY A 147 13.49 -6.82 0.94
C GLY A 147 12.66 -5.62 0.51
N ALA A 148 11.78 -5.19 1.40
CA ALA A 148 10.97 -3.99 1.25
C ALA A 148 10.78 -3.27 2.59
N ALA A 149 10.53 -1.97 2.53
CA ALA A 149 10.19 -1.13 3.66
C ALA A 149 8.98 -0.26 3.31
N MET A 150 8.10 -0.03 4.28
CA MET A 150 6.92 0.83 4.12
C MET A 150 6.75 1.69 5.36
N ARG A 151 6.44 2.98 5.14
CA ARG A 151 6.03 3.90 6.21
C ARG A 151 4.90 4.78 5.70
N THR A 152 3.89 4.99 6.55
CA THR A 152 2.87 6.01 6.32
C THR A 152 3.27 7.31 7.01
N TYR A 153 2.97 8.43 6.36
CA TYR A 153 3.26 9.78 6.81
C TYR A 153 1.95 10.56 6.89
N ALA A 154 1.85 11.43 7.87
CA ALA A 154 0.80 12.42 7.99
C ALA A 154 1.43 13.81 8.10
N ARG A 155 0.74 14.78 7.52
CA ARG A 155 0.89 16.19 7.84
C ARG A 155 -0.46 16.68 8.32
N THR A 156 -0.52 17.36 9.46
CA THR A 156 -1.79 17.77 10.11
C THR A 156 -1.92 19.28 10.27
N ASP A 157 -1.04 20.06 9.62
CA ASP A 157 -1.14 21.52 9.54
C ASP A 157 -2.05 21.95 8.36
N ASN A 158 -1.87 23.20 7.89
CA ASN A 158 -2.68 23.82 6.83
C ASN A 158 -2.73 23.00 5.52
N ASP A 159 -1.77 22.09 5.29
CA ASP A 159 -1.71 21.21 4.12
C ASP A 159 -1.90 19.75 4.56
N THR A 160 -3.04 19.44 5.18
CA THR A 160 -3.28 18.09 5.73
C THR A 160 -3.30 17.04 4.61
N PHE A 161 -2.41 16.06 4.69
CA PHE A 161 -2.35 14.93 3.76
C PHE A 161 -1.82 13.67 4.46
N PHE A 162 -2.16 12.52 3.87
CA PHE A 162 -1.68 11.21 4.29
C PHE A 162 -0.98 10.55 3.09
N ALA A 163 0.16 9.92 3.32
CA ALA A 163 0.93 9.25 2.29
C ALA A 163 1.48 7.92 2.76
N GLU A 164 1.41 6.90 1.91
CA GLU A 164 2.09 5.62 2.10
C GLU A 164 3.32 5.59 1.19
N MET A 165 4.51 5.47 1.78
CA MET A 165 5.77 5.29 1.07
C MET A 165 6.16 3.83 1.08
N ASN A 166 6.55 3.30 -0.09
CA ASN A 166 7.08 1.95 -0.24
C ASN A 166 8.44 2.00 -0.95
N ILE A 167 9.40 1.24 -0.42
CA ILE A 167 10.71 1.03 -1.01
C ILE A 167 10.92 -0.47 -1.16
N SER A 168 11.22 -0.92 -2.38
CA SER A 168 11.65 -2.30 -2.60
C SER A 168 13.08 -2.33 -3.12
N VAL A 169 13.85 -3.28 -2.59
CA VAL A 169 15.28 -3.41 -2.85
C VAL A 169 15.53 -4.68 -3.63
N VAL A 170 16.22 -4.57 -4.76
CA VAL A 170 16.65 -5.75 -5.53
C VAL A 170 18.12 -5.61 -5.92
N LYS A 171 18.83 -6.73 -5.99
CA LYS A 171 20.26 -6.76 -6.28
C LYS A 171 20.63 -6.12 -7.62
N ASP A 172 19.82 -6.33 -8.65
CA ASP A 172 20.09 -5.85 -10.01
C ASP A 172 19.34 -4.54 -10.33
N THR A 173 20.11 -3.47 -10.52
CA THR A 173 19.57 -2.16 -10.92
C THR A 173 18.82 -2.19 -12.27
N GLN A 174 19.12 -3.11 -13.18
CA GLN A 174 18.36 -3.28 -14.42
C GLN A 174 16.92 -3.66 -14.14
N VAL A 175 16.69 -4.56 -13.18
CA VAL A 175 15.35 -5.00 -12.77
C VAL A 175 14.52 -3.81 -12.28
N ILE A 176 15.13 -2.90 -11.52
CA ILE A 176 14.49 -1.66 -11.04
C ILE A 176 14.15 -0.72 -12.21
N ARG A 177 15.11 -0.47 -13.11
CA ARG A 177 14.90 0.42 -14.26
C ARG A 177 13.80 -0.10 -15.18
N ASP A 178 13.80 -1.40 -15.44
CA ASP A 178 12.78 -2.04 -16.27
C ASP A 178 11.41 -2.06 -15.58
N ARG A 179 11.37 -2.28 -14.27
CA ARG A 179 10.13 -2.15 -13.48
C ARG A 179 9.58 -0.73 -13.57
N TYR A 180 10.42 0.30 -13.38
CA TYR A 180 10.02 1.69 -13.50
C TYR A 180 9.48 2.03 -14.90
N ARG A 181 10.16 1.59 -15.97
CA ARG A 181 9.67 1.77 -17.35
C ARG A 181 8.31 1.10 -17.56
N ARG A 182 8.13 -0.13 -17.09
CA ARG A 182 6.84 -0.86 -17.23
C ARG A 182 5.73 -0.16 -16.46
N VAL A 183 5.96 0.19 -15.20
CA VAL A 183 4.96 0.87 -14.35
C VAL A 183 4.59 2.23 -14.94
N THR A 184 5.58 3.06 -15.30
CA THR A 184 5.29 4.38 -15.88
C THR A 184 4.65 4.30 -17.26
N SER A 185 5.02 3.32 -18.08
CA SER A 185 4.34 3.08 -19.38
C SER A 185 2.90 2.67 -19.18
N LEU A 186 2.62 1.80 -18.20
CA LEU A 186 1.26 1.40 -17.86
C LEU A 186 0.45 2.61 -17.39
N LEU A 187 0.96 3.38 -16.44
CA LEU A 187 0.28 4.57 -15.89
C LEU A 187 -0.01 5.61 -16.98
N ARG A 188 0.91 5.83 -17.92
CA ARG A 188 0.69 6.71 -19.09
C ARG A 188 -0.38 6.19 -20.06
N SER A 189 -0.68 4.90 -20.03
CA SER A 189 -1.74 4.31 -20.86
C SER A 189 -3.12 4.35 -20.21
N LEU A 190 -3.20 4.68 -18.91
CA LEU A 190 -4.45 4.86 -18.19
C LEU A 190 -4.99 6.28 -18.41
N ASP A 191 -6.30 6.45 -18.22
CA ASP A 191 -6.98 7.75 -18.23
C ASP A 191 -6.78 8.46 -16.88
N VAL A 192 -5.54 8.88 -16.61
CA VAL A 192 -5.12 9.54 -15.38
C VAL A 192 -4.38 10.83 -15.71
N ASP A 193 -4.54 11.84 -14.87
CA ASP A 193 -3.89 13.12 -15.09
C ASP A 193 -2.41 13.02 -14.74
N LYS A 194 -1.56 13.73 -15.48
CA LYS A 194 -0.14 13.80 -15.16
C LYS A 194 0.07 14.61 -13.87
N GLY A 195 0.86 14.08 -12.96
CA GLY A 195 1.25 14.74 -11.72
C GLY A 195 2.39 15.76 -11.90
N PRO A 196 2.79 16.44 -10.81
CA PRO A 196 3.88 17.40 -10.84
C PRO A 196 5.22 16.71 -11.15
N LYS A 197 6.18 17.50 -11.65
CA LYS A 197 7.57 17.04 -11.73
C LYS A 197 8.16 17.01 -10.31
N VAL A 198 8.96 15.99 -10.03
CA VAL A 198 9.68 15.88 -8.75
C VAL A 198 11.00 16.66 -8.87
N LYS A 199 11.19 17.67 -8.01
CA LYS A 199 12.37 18.54 -8.04
C LYS A 199 13.64 17.71 -7.82
N GLY A 200 14.67 17.94 -8.63
CA GLY A 200 15.96 17.24 -8.51
C GLY A 200 15.98 15.78 -9.00
N HIS A 201 14.84 15.20 -9.38
CA HIS A 201 14.73 13.78 -9.72
C HIS A 201 14.11 13.58 -11.10
N ARG A 202 14.95 13.41 -12.13
CA ARG A 202 14.50 13.19 -13.52
C ARG A 202 13.89 11.80 -13.73
N ASP A 203 14.34 10.81 -12.96
CA ASP A 203 13.87 9.42 -13.02
C ASP A 203 12.70 9.17 -12.06
N ALA A 204 11.85 10.18 -11.89
CA ALA A 204 10.64 10.16 -11.08
C ALA A 204 9.43 10.62 -11.90
N ALA A 205 8.29 9.98 -11.70
CA ALA A 205 7.04 10.33 -12.36
C ALA A 205 5.88 10.27 -11.37
N CYS A 206 5.00 11.25 -11.45
CA CYS A 206 3.78 11.29 -10.65
C CYS A 206 2.53 11.35 -11.55
N PHE A 207 1.43 10.81 -11.04
CA PHE A 207 0.14 10.68 -11.71
C PHE A 207 -0.97 10.95 -10.70
N ARG A 208 -2.02 11.66 -11.11
CA ARG A 208 -3.18 11.96 -10.28
C ARG A 208 -4.32 11.03 -10.64
N PHE A 209 -4.92 10.44 -9.63
CA PHE A 209 -6.09 9.60 -9.75
C PHE A 209 -7.30 10.31 -9.15
N LYS A 210 -8.45 10.15 -9.80
CA LYS A 210 -9.74 10.44 -9.17
C LYS A 210 -10.11 9.19 -8.37
N GLY A 211 -10.18 9.32 -7.06
CA GLY A 211 -10.60 8.26 -6.16
C GLY A 211 -12.04 7.85 -6.41
N GLU A 212 -12.54 6.92 -5.61
CA GLU A 212 -13.89 6.38 -5.80
C GLU A 212 -14.95 7.49 -5.76
N ARG A 213 -15.87 7.44 -6.74
CA ARG A 213 -16.93 8.44 -7.03
C ARG A 213 -17.80 8.90 -5.85
N LYS A 214 -17.71 8.25 -4.69
CA LYS A 214 -18.49 8.58 -3.50
C LYS A 214 -17.79 9.57 -2.56
N LYS A 215 -16.49 9.82 -2.71
CA LYS A 215 -15.72 10.66 -1.77
C LYS A 215 -14.93 11.79 -2.43
N ASP A 216 -14.91 11.90 -3.76
CA ASP A 216 -14.12 12.88 -4.53
C ASP A 216 -12.65 13.02 -4.08
N VAL A 217 -12.11 11.99 -3.41
CA VAL A 217 -10.73 11.95 -2.93
C VAL A 217 -9.84 11.93 -4.15
N GLN A 218 -8.93 12.90 -4.25
CA GLN A 218 -7.92 12.88 -5.28
C GLN A 218 -6.67 12.24 -4.71
N GLU A 219 -6.06 11.34 -5.45
CA GLU A 219 -4.84 10.65 -5.03
C GLU A 219 -3.69 11.05 -5.94
N LEU A 220 -2.49 11.15 -5.36
CA LEU A 220 -1.24 11.30 -6.08
C LEU A 220 -0.41 10.04 -5.92
N TYR A 221 -0.13 9.39 -7.04
CA TYR A 221 0.83 8.30 -7.10
C TYR A 221 2.14 8.78 -7.70
N CYS A 222 3.25 8.62 -6.99
CA CYS A 222 4.59 8.91 -7.48
C CYS A 222 5.44 7.63 -7.49
N THR A 223 6.31 7.48 -8.48
CA THR A 223 7.26 6.37 -8.56
C THR A 223 8.61 6.82 -9.12
N ALA A 224 9.69 6.18 -8.67
CA ALA A 224 11.04 6.44 -9.13
C ALA A 224 11.92 5.19 -9.08
N ALA A 225 12.96 5.19 -9.92
CA ALA A 225 14.06 4.23 -9.86
C ALA A 225 15.31 4.94 -9.33
N LYS A 226 15.91 4.45 -8.24
CA LYS A 226 17.15 4.99 -7.68
C LYS A 226 18.12 3.89 -7.29
N GLY A 227 19.11 3.63 -8.16
CA GLY A 227 20.06 2.55 -7.95
C GLY A 227 19.35 1.20 -7.83
N LYS A 228 19.49 0.56 -6.67
CA LYS A 228 18.85 -0.72 -6.32
C LYS A 228 17.43 -0.59 -5.75
N HIS A 229 16.89 0.62 -5.67
CA HIS A 229 15.63 0.92 -5.01
C HIS A 229 14.54 1.29 -6.04
N PHE A 230 13.42 0.59 -5.98
CA PHE A 230 12.17 1.02 -6.60
C PHE A 230 11.33 1.69 -5.50
N VAL A 231 11.07 2.97 -5.68
CA VAL A 231 10.38 3.82 -4.70
C VAL A 231 9.01 4.16 -5.26
N SER A 232 7.96 4.03 -4.45
CA SER A 232 6.63 4.49 -4.80
C SER A 232 5.94 5.12 -3.61
N MET A 233 5.08 6.10 -3.88
CA MET A 233 4.26 6.75 -2.88
C MET A 233 2.84 6.88 -3.41
N SER A 234 1.87 6.54 -2.58
CA SER A 234 0.46 6.89 -2.79
C SER A 234 0.08 7.91 -1.72
N ALA A 235 -0.51 9.04 -2.11
CA ALA A 235 -0.92 10.07 -1.17
C ALA A 235 -2.35 10.52 -1.45
N GLU A 236 -3.14 10.67 -0.41
CA GLU A 236 -4.39 11.43 -0.48
C GLU A 236 -4.03 12.91 -0.58
N LEU A 237 -4.60 13.61 -1.56
CA LEU A 237 -4.38 15.03 -1.70
C LEU A 237 -5.14 15.81 -0.61
N PRO A 238 -4.62 16.96 -0.17
CA PRO A 238 -5.37 17.86 0.70
C PRO A 238 -6.71 18.26 0.06
N GLY A 239 -7.63 18.81 0.86
CA GLY A 239 -8.99 19.15 0.41
C GLY A 239 -9.03 20.18 -0.74
N ASP A 240 -7.97 20.97 -0.92
CA ASP A 240 -7.82 21.90 -2.04
C ASP A 240 -7.27 21.24 -3.34
N GLY A 241 -6.92 19.96 -3.28
CA GLY A 241 -6.30 19.20 -4.37
C GLY A 241 -4.84 19.54 -4.64
N SER A 242 -4.15 20.18 -3.70
CA SER A 242 -2.74 20.58 -3.84
C SER A 242 -1.81 19.37 -3.93
N VAL A 243 -1.14 19.22 -5.07
CA VAL A 243 -0.18 18.14 -5.30
C VAL A 243 1.22 18.44 -4.75
N LYS A 244 1.47 19.68 -4.33
CA LYS A 244 2.81 20.14 -3.97
C LYS A 244 3.32 19.51 -2.66
N PRO A 245 2.57 19.55 -1.55
CA PRO A 245 3.02 18.94 -0.29
C PRO A 245 3.42 17.46 -0.41
N PRO A 246 2.59 16.55 -0.99
CA PRO A 246 3.00 15.16 -1.16
C PRO A 246 4.16 15.00 -2.15
N ALA A 247 4.24 15.81 -3.22
CA ALA A 247 5.38 15.76 -4.14
C ALA A 247 6.71 16.19 -3.49
N GLU A 248 6.68 17.12 -2.53
CA GLU A 248 7.83 17.53 -1.73
C GLU A 248 8.28 16.42 -0.77
N LEU A 249 7.34 15.70 -0.12
CA LEU A 249 7.65 14.49 0.65
C LEU A 249 8.37 13.44 -0.22
N PHE A 250 7.86 13.18 -1.42
CA PHE A 250 8.49 12.22 -2.33
C PHE A 250 9.90 12.67 -2.75
N ALA A 251 10.10 13.97 -3.00
CA ALA A 251 11.42 14.52 -3.29
C ALA A 251 12.38 14.37 -2.10
N ALA A 252 11.92 14.66 -0.87
CA ALA A 252 12.70 14.49 0.35
C ALA A 252 13.11 13.03 0.57
N GLN A 253 12.18 12.08 0.38
CA GLN A 253 12.49 10.65 0.43
C GLN A 253 13.55 10.25 -0.61
N LEU A 254 13.44 10.74 -1.83
CA LEU A 254 14.45 10.48 -2.84
C LEU A 254 15.79 11.14 -2.49
N ALA A 255 15.81 12.32 -1.88
CA ALA A 255 17.04 12.94 -1.38
C ALA A 255 17.69 12.11 -0.27
N HIS A 256 16.92 11.68 0.73
CA HIS A 256 17.37 10.81 1.82
C HIS A 256 18.07 9.54 1.32
N LEU A 257 17.56 8.92 0.26
CA LEU A 257 18.20 7.75 -0.36
C LEU A 257 19.57 8.02 -1.00
N ALA A 258 20.00 9.28 -1.19
CA ALA A 258 21.37 9.58 -1.66
C ALA A 258 22.37 9.49 -0.50
N SER A 259 21.94 9.88 0.69
CA SER A 259 22.76 9.93 1.90
C SER A 259 21.95 9.46 3.12
N PRO A 260 21.62 8.17 3.27
CA PRO A 260 20.77 7.70 4.37
C PRO A 260 21.35 7.97 5.77
N GLY A 261 22.67 8.23 5.87
CA GLY A 261 23.37 8.51 7.12
C GLY A 261 23.43 9.99 7.52
N GLU A 262 22.90 10.92 6.72
CA GLU A 262 22.87 12.35 7.10
C GLU A 262 21.72 12.68 8.08
N TYR A 263 20.75 11.77 8.23
CA TYR A 263 19.49 12.01 8.95
C TYR A 263 19.28 11.06 10.15
N VAL A 264 20.33 10.38 10.63
CA VAL A 264 20.26 9.38 11.74
C VAL A 264 21.27 9.68 12.84
#